data_AF-A0A943NU81-F1
#
_entry.id   AF-A0A943NU81-F1
#
_cell.length_a   1.000
_cell.length_b   1.000
_cell.length_c   1.000
_cell.angle_alpha   90.00
_cell.angle_beta   90.00
_cell.angle_gamma   90.00
#
_symmetry.space_group_name_H-M   'P 1'
#
loop_
_entity.id
_entity.type
_entity.pdbx_description
1 polymer ?
#
loop_
_entity_poly.entity_id
_entity_poly.type
_entity_poly.pdbx_seq_one_letter_code
_entity_poly.pdbx_strand_id
1 'polypeptide(L)'
;MDGNAIAHEILNAIGGSKNLTHNEVCMTRLRLSINDMTLIDHEQLATATGVLGIVGKGANGLEVVFGPNLVRQVNDALNHILGEPEKTFCSLDEKRTDLPTQHNEEVDELISLLTQKNTLDQDEEDFDSLASDLDADDFEDNYEDDLDAPRLLIINGPNINMLGIREPEVYGKADYRTLIETCKEEALSQGFSDCVCYQSNHEGDLVDAIQDALGSYDGIIINPAAYTHTSVALLDAALAVQIPMIEVHLTDISTREDFRHISYIKDACFATVAGKGIDSYREAIQLMAAHLKNEA
;
A
#
# COMPACT_ATOMS: atom_id res chain seq x y z
N MET A 1 -7.90 20.82 16.95
CA MET A 1 -6.67 21.53 16.56
C MET A 1 -6.73 21.66 15.05
N ASP A 2 -6.28 22.77 14.48
CA ASP A 2 -6.35 22.99 13.03
C ASP A 2 -5.17 22.30 12.33
N GLY A 3 -5.45 21.27 11.53
CA GLY A 3 -4.44 20.49 10.80
C GLY A 3 -3.64 21.33 9.81
N ASN A 4 -4.24 22.36 9.21
CA ASN A 4 -3.56 23.25 8.27
C ASN A 4 -2.49 24.11 8.95
N ALA A 5 -2.81 24.64 10.14
CA ALA A 5 -1.84 25.41 10.91
C ALA A 5 -0.62 24.56 11.30
N ILE A 6 -0.86 23.32 11.74
CA ILE A 6 0.19 22.38 12.12
C ILE A 6 1.02 21.95 10.91
N ALA A 7 0.38 21.69 9.76
CA ALA A 7 1.09 21.38 8.52
C ALA A 7 2.05 22.51 8.12
N HIS A 8 1.63 23.78 8.22
CA HIS A 8 2.52 24.92 8.01
C HIS A 8 3.65 25.01 9.04
N GLU A 9 3.38 24.74 10.32
CA GLU A 9 4.44 24.67 11.36
C GLU A 9 5.49 23.61 11.01
N ILE A 10 5.07 22.41 10.62
CA ILE A 10 5.96 21.32 10.21
C ILE A 10 6.76 21.72 8.97
N LEU A 11 6.10 22.23 7.93
CA LEU A 11 6.76 22.66 6.71
C LEU A 11 7.84 23.71 6.98
N ASN A 12 7.55 24.67 7.85
CA ASN A 12 8.54 25.67 8.25
C ASN A 12 9.72 25.03 8.99
N ALA A 13 9.45 24.13 9.94
CA ALA A 13 10.48 23.46 10.73
C ALA A 13 11.37 22.52 9.90
N ILE A 14 10.86 21.94 8.81
CA ILE A 14 11.66 21.11 7.90
C ILE A 14 12.36 21.90 6.79
N GLY A 15 12.34 23.24 6.80
CA GLY A 15 13.02 24.05 5.78
C GLY A 15 12.20 24.33 4.51
N GLY A 16 10.87 24.12 4.57
CA GLY A 16 9.89 24.49 3.54
C GLY A 16 9.35 23.31 2.72
N SER A 17 8.29 23.56 1.95
CA SER A 17 7.61 22.55 1.11
C SER A 17 8.51 21.87 0.10
N LYS A 18 9.50 22.58 -0.44
CA LYS A 18 10.46 22.01 -1.40
C LYS A 18 11.43 21.00 -0.77
N ASN A 19 11.53 20.96 0.56
CA ASN A 19 12.39 20.01 1.25
C ASN A 19 11.69 18.67 1.56
N LEU A 20 10.37 18.60 1.38
CA LEU A 20 9.58 17.40 1.56
C LEU A 20 9.35 16.73 0.21
N THR A 21 9.82 15.49 0.04
CA THR A 21 9.67 14.74 -1.21
C THR A 21 8.51 13.76 -1.18
N HIS A 22 8.21 13.21 0.00
CA HIS A 22 7.12 12.25 0.18
C HIS A 22 6.67 12.24 1.64
N ASN A 23 5.37 12.11 1.87
CA ASN A 23 4.77 11.91 3.19
C ASN A 23 3.84 10.69 3.18
N GLU A 24 3.87 9.94 4.27
CA GLU A 24 3.00 8.80 4.54
C GLU A 24 2.52 8.89 6.00
N VAL A 25 1.30 8.43 6.27
CA VAL A 25 0.72 8.45 7.62
C VAL A 25 0.40 7.03 8.11
N CYS A 26 0.75 6.73 9.37
CA CYS A 26 0.22 5.58 10.11
C CYS A 26 -0.62 6.05 11.30
N MET A 27 -1.05 5.14 12.18
CA MET A 27 -1.93 5.44 13.32
C MET A 27 -1.50 6.62 14.19
N THR A 28 -0.21 6.82 14.43
CA THR A 28 0.30 7.93 15.27
C THR A 28 1.51 8.64 14.68
N ARG A 29 2.03 8.20 13.55
CA ARG A 29 3.27 8.77 12.99
C ARG A 29 3.04 9.28 11.58
N LEU A 30 3.55 10.48 11.35
CA LEU A 30 3.71 11.07 10.05
C LEU A 30 5.15 10.82 9.61
N ARG A 31 5.32 10.01 8.57
CA ARG A 31 6.62 9.69 7.96
C ARG A 31 6.88 10.69 6.84
N LEU A 32 8.03 11.34 6.89
CA LEU A 32 8.46 12.35 5.94
C LEU A 32 9.77 11.91 5.29
N SER A 33 9.85 12.01 3.98
CA SER A 33 11.08 11.90 3.21
C SER A 33 11.60 13.29 2.93
N ILE A 34 12.80 13.59 3.43
CA ILE A 34 13.39 14.92 3.40
C ILE A 34 14.57 14.93 2.42
N ASN A 35 14.64 15.96 1.58
CA ASN A 35 15.71 16.11 0.59
C ASN A 35 17.05 16.52 1.25
N ASP A 36 17.01 17.47 2.18
CA ASP A 36 18.17 17.96 2.92
C ASP A 36 17.87 18.01 4.43
N MET A 37 18.47 17.08 5.18
CA MET A 37 18.34 16.97 6.63
C MET A 37 18.95 18.16 7.38
N THR A 38 19.87 18.92 6.77
CA THR A 38 20.56 20.03 7.46
C THR A 38 19.68 21.27 7.62
N LEU A 39 18.59 21.36 6.86
CA LEU A 39 17.63 22.45 6.91
C LEU A 39 16.54 22.25 7.99
N ILE A 40 16.56 21.11 8.69
CA ILE A 40 15.57 20.81 9.72
C ILE A 40 15.93 21.54 11.01
N ASP A 41 15.01 22.35 11.50
CA ASP A 41 15.03 22.88 12.86
C ASP A 41 14.36 21.85 13.79
N HIS A 42 15.19 20.99 14.40
CA HIS A 42 14.72 19.95 15.31
C HIS A 42 14.06 20.51 16.58
N GLU A 43 14.45 21.71 17.05
CA GLU A 43 13.87 22.32 18.24
C GLU A 43 12.47 22.88 17.94
N GLN A 44 12.33 23.54 16.79
CA GLN A 44 11.03 24.02 16.31
C GLN A 44 10.08 22.86 16.01
N LEU A 45 10.57 21.79 15.39
CA LEU A 45 9.74 20.61 15.11
C LEU A 45 9.30 19.90 16.39
N ALA A 46 10.18 19.81 17.40
CA ALA A 46 9.87 19.12 18.66
C ALA A 46 8.85 19.89 19.52
N THR A 47 8.77 21.20 19.33
CA THR A 47 7.85 22.10 20.05
C THR A 47 6.61 22.45 19.24
N ALA A 48 6.49 21.95 18.00
CA ALA A 48 5.34 22.16 17.15
C ALA A 48 4.06 21.57 17.76
N THR A 49 2.93 22.20 17.44
CA THR A 49 1.66 21.91 18.11
C THR A 49 1.21 20.47 17.86
N GLY A 50 1.06 19.70 18.94
CA GLY A 50 0.57 18.32 18.90
C GLY A 50 1.62 17.26 18.54
N VAL A 51 2.87 17.66 18.33
CA VAL A 51 4.01 16.73 18.20
C VAL A 51 4.33 16.14 19.58
N LEU A 52 4.39 14.81 19.64
CA LEU A 52 4.74 14.03 20.83
C LEU A 52 6.19 13.55 20.80
N GLY A 53 6.81 13.50 19.63
CA GLY A 53 8.19 13.06 19.46
C GLY A 53 8.63 13.08 18.01
N ILE A 54 9.95 13.01 17.80
CA ILE A 54 10.58 12.95 16.47
C ILE A 54 11.58 11.80 16.48
N VAL A 55 11.58 11.00 15.41
CA VAL A 55 12.48 9.87 15.23
C VAL A 55 13.14 9.98 13.85
N GLY A 56 14.47 9.92 13.80
CA GLY A 56 15.20 9.83 12.53
C GLY A 56 15.14 8.41 11.95
N LYS A 57 14.94 8.28 10.64
CA LYS A 57 14.84 7.00 9.93
C LYS A 57 15.74 6.98 8.69
N GLY A 58 16.88 6.32 8.79
CA GLY A 58 17.85 6.26 7.70
C GLY A 58 18.50 7.61 7.39
N ALA A 59 18.99 7.79 6.16
CA ALA A 59 19.69 9.02 5.76
C ALA A 59 18.74 10.21 5.54
N ASN A 60 17.54 9.95 5.00
CA ASN A 60 16.60 10.97 4.52
C ASN A 60 15.17 10.81 5.08
N GLY A 61 14.93 9.89 6.02
CA GLY A 61 13.60 9.71 6.63
C GLY A 61 13.49 10.38 8.00
N LEU A 62 12.33 10.95 8.27
CA LEU A 62 11.96 11.60 9.52
C LEU A 62 10.55 11.15 9.91
N GLU A 63 10.36 10.65 11.12
CA GLU A 63 9.04 10.35 11.66
C GLU A 63 8.66 11.38 12.72
N VAL A 64 7.48 11.99 12.57
CA VAL A 64 6.91 12.92 13.53
C VAL A 64 5.71 12.23 14.18
N VAL A 65 5.76 12.06 15.50
CA VAL A 65 4.75 11.35 16.27
C VAL A 65 3.68 12.35 16.73
N PHE A 66 2.42 12.02 16.49
CA PHE A 66 1.23 12.77 16.89
C PHE A 66 0.27 11.86 17.67
N GLY A 67 -0.77 12.44 18.25
CA GLY A 67 -1.93 11.68 18.72
C GLY A 67 -2.73 11.07 17.55
N PRO A 68 -3.45 9.96 17.77
CA PRO A 68 -4.06 9.16 16.69
C PRO A 68 -5.09 9.89 15.84
N ASN A 69 -5.75 10.90 16.41
CA ASN A 69 -6.75 11.70 15.70
C ASN A 69 -6.14 12.86 14.88
N LEU A 70 -4.91 13.27 15.21
CA LEU A 70 -4.30 14.48 14.67
C LEU A 70 -3.42 14.20 13.44
N VAL A 71 -2.75 13.05 13.43
CA VAL A 71 -1.78 12.68 12.39
C VAL A 71 -2.37 12.69 10.98
N ARG A 72 -3.60 12.19 10.80
CA ARG A 72 -4.28 12.16 9.49
C ARG A 72 -4.63 13.57 9.01
N GLN A 73 -5.20 14.40 9.89
CA GLN A 73 -5.56 15.79 9.57
C GLN A 73 -4.35 16.61 9.10
N VAL A 74 -3.18 16.37 9.72
CA VAL A 74 -1.92 17.01 9.34
C VAL A 74 -1.44 16.50 7.98
N ASN A 75 -1.50 15.18 7.74
CA ASN A 75 -1.10 14.58 6.47
C ASN A 75 -1.96 15.10 5.30
N ASP A 76 -3.27 15.16 5.48
CA ASP A 76 -4.21 15.64 4.46
C ASP A 76 -3.97 17.11 4.13
N ALA A 77 -3.69 17.92 5.16
CA ALA A 77 -3.29 19.31 5.00
C ALA A 77 -1.96 19.47 4.24
N LEU A 78 -0.95 18.63 4.51
CA LEU A 78 0.31 18.63 3.77
C LEU A 78 0.09 18.30 2.29
N ASN A 79 -0.71 17.28 1.99
CA ASN A 79 -1.04 16.91 0.61
C ASN A 79 -1.71 18.07 -0.13
N HIS A 80 -2.66 18.73 0.54
CA HIS A 80 -3.34 19.90 -0.02
C HIS A 80 -2.37 21.06 -0.31
N ILE A 81 -1.42 21.33 0.60
CA ILE A 81 -0.41 22.39 0.42
C ILE A 81 0.58 22.08 -0.71
N LEU A 82 0.95 20.81 -0.89
CA LEU A 82 1.97 20.38 -1.85
C LEU A 82 1.45 20.24 -3.29
N GLY A 83 0.13 20.28 -3.49
CA GLY A 83 -0.47 20.27 -4.84
C GLY A 83 -0.40 18.92 -5.56
N GLU A 84 -0.15 17.82 -4.84
CA GLU A 84 -0.31 16.46 -5.35
C GLU A 84 -1.76 16.02 -5.11
N PRO A 85 -2.51 15.60 -6.16
CA PRO A 85 -3.90 15.20 -6.01
C PRO A 85 -4.04 13.83 -5.33
N GLU A 86 -5.01 13.76 -4.43
CA GLU A 86 -5.63 12.61 -3.78
C GLU A 86 -5.26 11.21 -4.33
N LYS A 87 -4.54 10.45 -3.50
CA LYS A 87 -4.82 9.02 -3.31
C LYS A 87 -4.84 8.69 -1.82
N THR A 88 -5.91 9.12 -1.16
CA THR A 88 -6.32 8.53 0.12
C THR A 88 -7.83 8.36 0.07
N PHE A 89 -8.29 7.13 -0.15
CA PHE A 89 -9.67 6.78 0.15
C PHE A 89 -9.72 6.27 1.59
N CYS A 90 -10.42 7.00 2.46
CA CYS A 90 -11.46 6.46 3.33
C CYS A 90 -12.05 7.60 4.20
N SER A 91 -13.17 8.17 3.78
CA SER A 91 -14.41 8.14 4.58
C SER A 91 -15.57 8.77 3.80
N LEU A 92 -16.69 8.05 3.82
CA LEU A 92 -17.99 8.42 3.27
C LEU A 92 -18.59 9.66 3.98
N ASP A 93 -19.44 10.36 3.21
CA ASP A 93 -20.47 11.33 3.57
C ASP A 93 -20.08 12.78 3.92
N GLU A 94 -20.37 13.73 2.99
CA GLU A 94 -21.48 14.68 3.13
C GLU A 94 -21.72 15.55 1.86
N LYS A 95 -22.88 15.35 1.23
CA LYS A 95 -23.76 16.29 0.48
C LYS A 95 -23.18 17.39 -0.45
N ARG A 96 -23.62 17.31 -1.72
CA ARG A 96 -23.98 18.39 -2.69
C ARG A 96 -23.91 19.83 -2.16
N THR A 97 -23.20 20.72 -2.87
CA THR A 97 -23.77 21.87 -3.62
C THR A 97 -22.70 22.70 -4.34
N ASP A 98 -22.90 22.87 -5.65
CA ASP A 98 -22.68 24.00 -6.58
C ASP A 98 -21.53 25.04 -6.45
N LEU A 99 -21.02 25.41 -7.65
CA LEU A 99 -20.37 26.67 -8.12
C LEU A 99 -18.85 26.59 -8.42
N PRO A 100 -18.29 27.47 -9.29
CA PRO A 100 -18.59 27.75 -10.70
C PRO A 100 -17.34 27.58 -11.60
N THR A 101 -17.55 27.38 -12.90
CA THR A 101 -16.52 27.33 -13.95
C THR A 101 -15.82 28.68 -14.14
N GLN A 102 -14.48 28.69 -14.17
CA GLN A 102 -13.70 29.78 -14.76
C GLN A 102 -12.95 29.28 -16.00
N HIS A 103 -13.31 29.92 -17.12
CA HIS A 103 -12.73 29.82 -18.45
C HIS A 103 -11.21 29.95 -18.45
N ASN A 104 -10.53 29.08 -19.20
CA ASN A 104 -9.18 29.34 -19.67
C ASN A 104 -9.20 29.24 -21.21
N GLU A 105 -9.24 30.40 -21.88
CA GLU A 105 -9.39 30.54 -23.34
C GLU A 105 -8.29 29.81 -24.13
N GLU A 106 -7.16 29.52 -23.50
CA GLU A 106 -6.03 28.77 -24.09
C GLU A 106 -6.30 27.26 -24.24
N VAL A 107 -7.25 26.69 -23.48
CA VAL A 107 -7.62 25.26 -23.56
C VAL A 107 -8.62 25.00 -24.69
N ASP A 108 -9.54 25.94 -24.93
CA ASP A 108 -10.56 25.82 -25.99
C ASP A 108 -9.97 25.95 -27.40
N GLU A 109 -8.90 26.74 -27.56
CA GLU A 109 -8.20 26.87 -28.85
C GLU A 109 -7.47 25.56 -29.23
N LEU A 110 -6.92 24.86 -28.25
CA LEU A 110 -6.31 23.54 -28.41
C LEU A 110 -7.34 22.45 -28.75
N ILE A 111 -8.52 22.48 -28.11
CA ILE A 111 -9.62 21.55 -28.40
C ILE A 111 -10.19 21.80 -29.81
N SER A 112 -10.32 23.06 -30.24
CA SER A 112 -10.79 23.43 -31.58
C SER A 112 -9.84 22.93 -32.69
N LEU A 113 -8.53 23.07 -32.50
CA LEU A 113 -7.51 22.60 -33.45
C LEU A 113 -7.46 21.08 -33.57
N LEU A 114 -7.70 20.36 -32.47
CA LEU A 114 -7.80 18.89 -32.47
C LEU A 114 -9.09 18.42 -33.16
N THR A 115 -10.18 19.17 -33.02
CA THR A 115 -11.48 18.83 -33.63
C THR A 115 -11.47 19.07 -35.13
N GLN A 116 -10.85 20.16 -35.62
CA GLN A 116 -10.70 20.43 -37.07
C GLN A 116 -9.83 19.40 -37.80
N LYS A 117 -8.89 18.76 -37.10
CA LYS A 117 -7.99 17.77 -37.71
C LYS A 117 -8.65 16.39 -37.88
N ASN A 118 -9.77 16.14 -37.19
CA ASN A 118 -10.55 14.91 -37.27
C ASN A 118 -11.75 14.99 -38.24
N THR A 119 -11.95 16.09 -38.96
CA THR A 119 -13.11 16.27 -39.87
C THR A 119 -12.76 16.27 -41.37
N LEU A 120 -11.61 15.71 -41.76
CA LEU A 120 -11.29 15.45 -43.17
C LEU A 120 -10.84 14.00 -43.31
N ASP A 121 -11.82 13.10 -43.28
CA ASP A 121 -11.87 11.81 -43.97
C ASP A 121 -13.20 11.14 -43.60
N GLN A 122 -14.30 11.69 -44.13
CA GLN A 122 -15.57 10.97 -44.27
C GLN A 122 -15.79 10.76 -45.76
N ASP A 123 -15.60 9.54 -46.22
CA ASP A 123 -16.42 8.95 -47.29
C ASP A 123 -17.10 7.73 -46.65
N GLU A 124 -18.33 7.93 -46.17
CA GLU A 124 -19.28 6.89 -45.78
C GLU A 124 -19.99 6.39 -47.03
N GLU A 125 -19.61 5.23 -47.59
CA GLU A 125 -20.54 4.29 -48.24
C GLU A 125 -19.99 2.86 -48.03
N ASP A 126 -20.88 1.91 -47.71
CA ASP A 126 -20.68 0.45 -47.58
C ASP A 126 -20.17 -0.17 -46.25
N PHE A 127 -20.88 0.04 -45.12
CA PHE A 127 -20.76 -0.89 -43.97
C PHE A 127 -22.08 -1.35 -43.34
N ASP A 128 -23.21 -1.19 -44.02
CA ASP A 128 -24.51 -1.73 -43.57
C ASP A 128 -24.74 -3.20 -44.02
N SER A 129 -23.68 -3.87 -44.47
CA SER A 129 -23.70 -5.22 -45.06
C SER A 129 -22.87 -6.26 -44.27
N LEU A 130 -22.37 -5.91 -43.08
CA LEU A 130 -21.55 -6.82 -42.25
C LEU A 130 -22.11 -7.02 -40.84
N ALA A 131 -23.24 -6.39 -40.50
CA ALA A 131 -23.92 -6.51 -39.22
C ALA A 131 -25.07 -7.55 -39.22
N SER A 132 -25.12 -8.45 -40.21
CA SER A 132 -26.11 -9.54 -40.26
C SER A 132 -25.64 -10.88 -39.70
N ASP A 133 -24.35 -11.02 -39.38
CA ASP A 133 -23.71 -12.33 -39.14
C ASP A 133 -23.02 -12.44 -37.77
N LEU A 134 -23.34 -11.57 -36.81
CA LEU A 134 -22.87 -11.72 -35.42
C LEU A 134 -24.07 -11.81 -34.49
N ASP A 135 -24.30 -13.02 -33.98
CA ASP A 135 -25.34 -13.35 -33.00
C ASP A 135 -25.24 -12.43 -31.78
N ALA A 136 -26.30 -11.68 -31.52
CA ALA A 136 -26.39 -10.66 -30.47
C ALA A 136 -26.72 -11.24 -29.07
N ASP A 137 -26.40 -12.51 -28.82
CA ASP A 137 -26.78 -13.23 -27.59
C ASP A 137 -25.60 -13.63 -26.68
N ASP A 138 -24.36 -13.22 -26.95
CA ASP A 138 -23.17 -13.68 -26.18
C ASP A 138 -22.33 -12.56 -25.50
N PHE A 139 -22.87 -11.35 -25.33
CA PHE A 139 -22.18 -10.25 -24.63
C PHE A 139 -23.04 -9.56 -23.56
N GLU A 140 -23.81 -10.35 -22.81
CA GLU A 140 -24.21 -9.99 -21.45
C GLU A 140 -23.39 -10.82 -20.49
N ASP A 141 -22.29 -10.27 -19.96
CA ASP A 141 -21.81 -10.68 -18.63
C ASP A 141 -20.90 -9.59 -18.02
N ASN A 142 -21.53 -8.82 -17.13
CA ASN A 142 -21.02 -8.28 -15.87
C ASN A 142 -19.74 -7.43 -15.90
N TYR A 143 -19.89 -6.14 -16.20
CA TYR A 143 -19.16 -5.10 -15.47
C TYR A 143 -20.01 -4.65 -14.28
N GLU A 144 -20.21 -5.55 -13.31
CA GLU A 144 -20.53 -5.10 -11.96
C GLU A 144 -19.24 -4.48 -11.38
N ASP A 145 -19.34 -3.21 -11.06
CA ASP A 145 -18.33 -2.41 -10.39
C ASP A 145 -18.08 -3.05 -9.01
N ASP A 146 -17.07 -3.92 -8.91
CA ASP A 146 -16.80 -4.78 -7.75
C ASP A 146 -16.17 -3.97 -6.60
N LEU A 147 -16.98 -3.06 -6.03
CA LEU A 147 -16.61 -2.20 -4.89
C LEU A 147 -16.41 -2.99 -3.59
N ASP A 148 -16.71 -4.30 -3.57
CA ASP A 148 -16.60 -5.22 -2.43
C ASP A 148 -15.52 -6.31 -2.63
N ALA A 149 -14.68 -6.23 -3.68
CA ALA A 149 -13.63 -7.22 -3.88
C ALA A 149 -12.56 -7.16 -2.77
N PRO A 150 -12.08 -8.33 -2.27
CA PRO A 150 -11.26 -8.41 -1.08
C PRO A 150 -9.88 -7.76 -1.25
N ARG A 151 -9.32 -7.26 -0.15
CA ARG A 151 -8.00 -6.61 -0.08
C ARG A 151 -7.00 -7.47 0.68
N LEU A 152 -5.78 -7.54 0.17
CA LEU A 152 -4.70 -8.36 0.71
C LEU A 152 -3.54 -7.52 1.24
N LEU A 153 -3.06 -7.84 2.44
CA LEU A 153 -1.83 -7.29 3.00
C LEU A 153 -0.74 -8.36 3.06
N ILE A 154 0.44 -8.07 2.50
CA ILE A 154 1.61 -8.92 2.58
C ILE A 154 2.66 -8.24 3.46
N ILE A 155 3.02 -8.89 4.57
CA ILE A 155 3.97 -8.36 5.56
C ILE A 155 5.27 -9.15 5.50
N ASN A 156 6.38 -8.44 5.33
CA ASN A 156 7.72 -9.01 5.25
C ASN A 156 8.59 -8.54 6.41
N GLY A 157 9.11 -9.50 7.16
CA GLY A 157 9.96 -9.27 8.32
C GLY A 157 11.40 -8.91 7.96
N PRO A 158 12.32 -9.04 8.93
CA PRO A 158 13.66 -8.54 8.82
C PRO A 158 14.47 -9.23 7.72
N ASN A 159 15.29 -8.44 7.02
CA ASN A 159 16.21 -8.83 5.95
C ASN A 159 15.57 -9.31 4.64
N ILE A 160 14.24 -9.37 4.52
CA ILE A 160 13.59 -9.70 3.24
C ILE A 160 13.86 -8.63 2.17
N ASN A 161 14.07 -7.38 2.58
CA ASN A 161 14.52 -6.31 1.68
C ASN A 161 15.90 -6.56 1.04
N MET A 162 16.68 -7.51 1.55
CA MET A 162 18.02 -7.85 1.06
C MET A 162 18.03 -8.98 0.02
N LEU A 163 16.86 -9.48 -0.40
CA LEU A 163 16.77 -10.48 -1.48
C LEU A 163 17.47 -10.01 -2.76
N GLY A 164 18.17 -10.93 -3.43
CA GLY A 164 18.97 -10.65 -4.62
C GLY A 164 20.32 -9.97 -4.37
N ILE A 165 20.55 -9.38 -3.19
CA ILE A 165 21.83 -8.75 -2.82
C ILE A 165 22.71 -9.70 -2.01
N ARG A 166 22.09 -10.54 -1.15
CA ARG A 166 22.79 -11.47 -0.25
C ARG A 166 22.48 -12.92 -0.62
N GLU A 167 23.53 -13.75 -0.67
CA GLU A 167 23.45 -15.22 -0.79
C GLU A 167 22.52 -15.70 -1.94
N PRO A 168 22.79 -15.32 -3.21
CA PRO A 168 21.94 -15.67 -4.36
C PRO A 168 21.81 -17.19 -4.59
N GLU A 169 22.72 -18.00 -4.04
CA GLU A 169 22.63 -19.46 -4.09
C GLU A 169 21.54 -20.05 -3.16
N VAL A 170 21.14 -19.33 -2.10
CA VAL A 170 20.15 -19.79 -1.13
C VAL A 170 18.74 -19.24 -1.44
N TYR A 171 18.65 -18.00 -1.92
CA TYR A 171 17.37 -17.31 -2.13
C TYR A 171 17.01 -17.07 -3.61
N GLY A 172 17.90 -17.44 -4.54
CA GLY A 172 17.73 -17.22 -5.97
C GLY A 172 18.20 -15.83 -6.43
N LYS A 173 18.09 -15.58 -7.74
CA LYS A 173 18.44 -14.28 -8.37
C LYS A 173 17.34 -13.24 -8.30
N ALA A 174 16.16 -13.63 -7.83
CA ALA A 174 15.03 -12.73 -7.76
C ALA A 174 15.23 -11.74 -6.61
N ASP A 175 15.09 -10.46 -6.92
CA ASP A 175 15.22 -9.38 -5.94
C ASP A 175 13.89 -9.10 -5.24
N TYR A 176 13.93 -8.26 -4.21
CA TYR A 176 12.73 -7.88 -3.47
C TYR A 176 11.67 -7.23 -4.37
N ARG A 177 12.09 -6.51 -5.43
CA ARG A 177 11.18 -5.91 -6.40
C ARG A 177 10.38 -6.98 -7.16
N THR A 178 11.07 -8.02 -7.65
CA THR A 178 10.45 -9.16 -8.34
C THR A 178 9.41 -9.84 -7.45
N LEU A 179 9.68 -9.96 -6.15
CA LEU A 179 8.74 -10.51 -5.18
C LEU A 179 7.46 -9.67 -5.07
N ILE A 180 7.58 -8.34 -4.97
CA ILE A 180 6.42 -7.43 -4.90
C ILE A 180 5.59 -7.51 -6.19
N GLU A 181 6.26 -7.45 -7.35
CA GLU A 181 5.59 -7.53 -8.65
C GLU A 181 4.83 -8.86 -8.79
N THR A 182 5.49 -9.97 -8.45
CA THR A 182 4.87 -11.31 -8.43
C THR A 182 3.64 -11.36 -7.53
N CYS A 183 3.71 -10.80 -6.33
CA CYS A 183 2.58 -10.82 -5.40
C CYS A 183 1.39 -10.02 -5.92
N LYS A 184 1.65 -8.83 -6.48
CA LYS A 184 0.59 -7.97 -7.03
C LYS A 184 -0.08 -8.59 -8.24
N GLU A 185 0.71 -9.17 -9.15
CA GLU A 185 0.19 -9.88 -10.32
C GLU A 185 -0.67 -11.08 -9.94
N GLU A 186 -0.21 -11.89 -8.97
CA GLU A 186 -0.98 -13.04 -8.51
C GLU A 186 -2.23 -12.62 -7.75
N ALA A 187 -2.17 -11.60 -6.89
CA ALA A 187 -3.35 -11.14 -6.16
C ALA A 187 -4.43 -10.63 -7.13
N LEU A 188 -4.03 -9.85 -8.15
CA LEU A 188 -4.95 -9.40 -9.19
C LEU A 188 -5.56 -10.59 -9.95
N SER A 189 -4.77 -11.60 -10.30
CA SER A 189 -5.28 -12.78 -11.03
C SER A 189 -6.23 -13.65 -10.18
N GLN A 190 -6.14 -13.58 -8.86
CA GLN A 190 -7.03 -14.28 -7.93
C GLN A 190 -8.31 -13.51 -7.57
N GLY A 191 -8.43 -12.24 -8.02
CA GLY A 191 -9.61 -11.40 -7.81
C GLY A 191 -9.55 -10.49 -6.58
N PHE A 192 -8.35 -10.21 -6.05
CA PHE A 192 -8.20 -9.16 -5.03
C PHE A 192 -8.25 -7.77 -5.68
N SER A 193 -8.95 -6.83 -5.05
CA SER A 193 -9.02 -5.43 -5.51
C SER A 193 -7.72 -4.68 -5.27
N ASP A 194 -7.00 -5.03 -4.22
CA ASP A 194 -5.73 -4.41 -3.83
C ASP A 194 -4.81 -5.42 -3.14
N CYS A 195 -3.50 -5.25 -3.34
CA CYS A 195 -2.45 -6.04 -2.71
C CYS A 195 -1.29 -5.13 -2.30
N VAL A 196 -1.21 -4.85 -1.00
CA VAL A 196 -0.18 -3.99 -0.42
C VAL A 196 0.94 -4.85 0.16
N CYS A 197 2.18 -4.55 -0.22
CA CYS A 197 3.37 -5.20 0.33
C CYS A 197 4.08 -4.26 1.30
N TYR A 198 4.17 -4.65 2.56
CA TYR A 198 4.87 -3.93 3.62
C TYR A 198 6.11 -4.71 4.07
N GLN A 199 7.19 -4.00 4.39
CA GLN A 199 8.41 -4.60 4.93
C GLN A 199 9.01 -3.74 6.03
N SER A 200 9.42 -4.37 7.13
CA SER A 200 10.22 -3.71 8.15
C SER A 200 11.20 -4.68 8.82
N ASN A 201 12.32 -4.11 9.29
CA ASN A 201 13.28 -4.81 10.15
C ASN A 201 12.92 -4.68 11.64
N HIS A 202 11.97 -3.82 12.00
CA HIS A 202 11.59 -3.54 13.38
C HIS A 202 10.33 -4.32 13.75
N GLU A 203 10.39 -5.08 14.85
CA GLU A 203 9.26 -5.88 15.33
C GLU A 203 8.01 -5.02 15.60
N GLY A 204 8.18 -3.87 16.26
CA GLY A 204 7.06 -2.95 16.55
C GLY A 204 6.36 -2.44 15.29
N ASP A 205 7.09 -2.15 14.22
CA ASP A 205 6.50 -1.72 12.95
C ASP A 205 5.64 -2.82 12.31
N LEU A 206 6.04 -4.08 12.45
CA LEU A 206 5.28 -5.23 11.95
C LEU A 206 4.03 -5.49 12.81
N VAL A 207 4.14 -5.30 14.13
CA VAL A 207 2.99 -5.32 15.04
C VAL A 207 1.99 -4.23 14.67
N ASP A 208 2.47 -2.99 14.47
CA ASP A 208 1.65 -1.86 14.04
C ASP A 208 0.96 -2.18 12.70
N ALA A 209 1.68 -2.74 11.73
CA ALA A 209 1.10 -3.13 10.43
C ALA A 209 0.00 -4.20 10.54
N ILE A 210 0.14 -5.18 11.43
CA ILE A 210 -0.91 -6.18 11.69
C ILE A 210 -2.15 -5.51 12.30
N GLN A 211 -1.96 -4.60 13.26
CA GLN A 211 -3.05 -3.88 13.93
C GLN A 211 -3.78 -2.93 12.97
N ASP A 212 -3.03 -2.21 12.15
CA ASP A 212 -3.54 -1.27 11.15
C ASP A 212 -4.33 -1.98 10.05
N ALA A 213 -4.15 -3.30 9.89
CA ALA A 213 -4.89 -4.07 8.91
C ALA A 213 -6.37 -4.26 9.28
N LEU A 214 -6.71 -4.14 10.57
CA LEU A 214 -8.06 -4.36 11.06
C LEU A 214 -9.07 -3.39 10.42
N GLY A 215 -10.06 -3.96 9.73
CA GLY A 215 -11.09 -3.20 9.01
C GLY A 215 -10.64 -2.60 7.68
N SER A 216 -9.41 -2.88 7.23
CA SER A 216 -8.86 -2.40 5.96
C SER A 216 -8.50 -3.51 4.98
N TYR A 217 -8.19 -4.71 5.48
CA TYR A 217 -7.82 -5.88 4.69
C TYR A 217 -8.58 -7.12 5.16
N ASP A 218 -8.87 -8.00 4.21
CA ASP A 218 -9.61 -9.24 4.43
C ASP A 218 -8.68 -10.43 4.69
N GLY A 219 -7.41 -10.31 4.29
CA GLY A 219 -6.40 -11.35 4.52
C GLY A 219 -5.00 -10.78 4.73
N ILE A 220 -4.19 -11.50 5.51
CA ILE A 220 -2.77 -11.22 5.73
C ILE A 220 -1.92 -12.41 5.31
N ILE A 221 -0.90 -12.16 4.49
CA ILE A 221 0.19 -13.11 4.26
C ILE A 221 1.44 -12.55 4.92
N ILE A 222 2.03 -13.28 5.85
CA ILE A 222 3.19 -12.82 6.60
C ILE A 222 4.38 -13.74 6.40
N ASN A 223 5.52 -13.16 6.03
CA ASN A 223 6.82 -13.80 6.17
C ASN A 223 7.56 -13.10 7.32
N PRO A 224 7.51 -13.63 8.56
CA PRO A 224 8.14 -12.99 9.70
C PRO A 224 9.67 -13.10 9.68
N ALA A 225 10.24 -13.84 8.72
CA ALA A 225 11.66 -14.17 8.65
C ALA A 225 12.20 -14.66 10.00
N ALA A 226 13.24 -14.02 10.55
CA ALA A 226 13.82 -14.41 11.82
C ALA A 226 12.85 -14.30 13.01
N TYR A 227 11.87 -13.38 12.96
CA TYR A 227 10.96 -13.15 14.07
C TYR A 227 9.95 -14.27 14.26
N THR A 228 9.79 -15.18 13.29
CA THR A 228 8.93 -16.35 13.50
C THR A 228 9.41 -17.20 14.69
N HIS A 229 10.73 -17.23 14.91
CA HIS A 229 11.36 -18.04 15.95
C HIS A 229 11.44 -17.34 17.32
N THR A 230 11.10 -16.05 17.41
CA THR A 230 11.38 -15.24 18.61
C THR A 230 10.23 -14.35 19.07
N SER A 231 9.35 -13.93 18.16
CA SER A 231 8.37 -12.88 18.44
C SER A 231 7.05 -13.46 18.94
N VAL A 232 6.86 -13.40 20.25
CA VAL A 232 5.54 -13.57 20.86
C VAL A 232 4.65 -12.34 20.59
N ALA A 233 5.25 -11.16 20.42
CA ALA A 233 4.51 -9.93 20.15
C ALA A 233 3.73 -9.98 18.82
N LEU A 234 4.32 -10.57 17.76
CA LEU A 234 3.62 -10.76 16.49
C LEU A 234 2.49 -11.78 16.60
N LEU A 235 2.68 -12.85 17.39
CA LEU A 235 1.62 -13.81 17.69
C LEU A 235 0.44 -13.11 18.40
N ASP A 236 0.71 -12.35 19.45
CA ASP A 236 -0.32 -11.64 20.20
C ASP A 236 -1.06 -10.61 19.34
N ALA A 237 -0.35 -9.90 18.46
CA ALA A 237 -0.96 -8.97 17.51
C ALA A 237 -1.88 -9.68 16.52
N ALA A 238 -1.44 -10.82 15.97
CA ALA A 238 -2.24 -11.61 15.02
C ALA A 238 -3.51 -12.17 15.68
N LEU A 239 -3.40 -12.71 16.91
CA LEU A 239 -4.54 -13.20 17.68
C LEU A 239 -5.54 -12.10 18.06
N ALA A 240 -5.06 -10.87 18.25
CA ALA A 240 -5.91 -9.74 18.61
C ALA A 240 -6.79 -9.25 17.43
N VAL A 241 -6.27 -9.28 16.20
CA VAL A 241 -7.01 -8.78 15.02
C VAL A 241 -7.93 -9.81 14.38
N GLN A 242 -7.64 -11.12 14.54
CA GLN A 242 -8.45 -12.22 13.99
C GLN A 242 -8.71 -12.16 12.48
N ILE A 243 -7.84 -11.50 11.72
CA ILE A 243 -7.86 -11.52 10.25
C ILE A 243 -7.27 -12.86 9.78
N PRO A 244 -7.86 -13.54 8.79
CA PRO A 244 -7.28 -14.74 8.18
C PRO A 244 -5.81 -14.52 7.79
N MET A 245 -4.92 -15.37 8.33
CA MET A 245 -3.48 -15.21 8.16
C MET A 245 -2.80 -16.48 7.67
N ILE A 246 -1.88 -16.33 6.71
CA ILE A 246 -1.00 -17.39 6.23
C ILE A 246 0.46 -17.01 6.52
N GLU A 247 1.22 -17.94 7.10
CA GLU A 247 2.66 -17.81 7.27
C GLU A 247 3.39 -18.27 6.00
N VAL A 248 4.38 -17.50 5.53
CA VAL A 248 5.18 -17.83 4.36
C VAL A 248 6.67 -17.81 4.68
N HIS A 249 7.40 -18.80 4.18
CA HIS A 249 8.87 -18.84 4.20
C HIS A 249 9.44 -19.16 2.83
N LEU A 250 10.39 -18.35 2.37
CA LEU A 250 11.08 -18.61 1.09
C LEU A 250 11.83 -19.96 1.09
N THR A 251 12.42 -20.30 2.22
CA THR A 251 13.22 -21.52 2.41
C THR A 251 12.49 -22.50 3.32
N ASP A 252 12.75 -23.79 3.15
CA ASP A 252 12.20 -24.80 4.04
C ASP A 252 12.89 -24.71 5.42
N ILE A 253 12.18 -24.15 6.39
CA ILE A 253 12.67 -23.99 7.76
C ILE A 253 12.93 -25.33 8.46
N SER A 254 12.27 -26.43 8.03
CA SER A 254 12.39 -27.76 8.65
C SER A 254 13.71 -28.49 8.32
N THR A 255 14.42 -28.01 7.30
CA THR A 255 15.72 -28.55 6.89
C THR A 255 16.89 -27.79 7.49
N ARG A 256 16.62 -26.82 8.36
CA ARG A 256 17.60 -25.88 8.89
C ARG A 256 17.98 -26.21 10.33
N GLU A 257 18.68 -25.29 11.00
CA GLU A 257 19.11 -25.45 12.38
C GLU A 257 17.92 -25.60 13.33
N ASP A 258 18.07 -26.39 14.42
CA ASP A 258 16.96 -26.76 15.32
C ASP A 258 16.14 -25.56 15.83
N PHE A 259 16.78 -24.42 16.09
CA PHE A 259 16.07 -23.23 16.57
C PHE A 259 15.10 -22.64 15.54
N ARG A 260 15.25 -22.98 14.25
CA ARG A 260 14.36 -22.55 13.17
C ARG A 260 13.13 -23.42 12.97
N HIS A 261 13.02 -24.52 13.72
CA HIS A 261 11.84 -25.38 13.69
C HIS A 261 10.69 -24.80 14.53
N ILE A 262 10.97 -23.80 15.36
CA ILE A 262 9.97 -23.13 16.20
C ILE A 262 9.38 -21.95 15.42
N SER A 263 8.06 -21.93 15.24
CA SER A 263 7.34 -20.77 14.75
C SER A 263 6.26 -20.40 15.77
N TYR A 264 6.37 -19.22 16.37
CA TYR A 264 5.34 -18.71 17.29
C TYR A 264 4.10 -18.25 16.54
N ILE A 265 4.29 -17.51 15.45
CA ILE A 265 3.16 -16.92 14.71
C ILE A 265 2.29 -17.98 14.02
N LYS A 266 2.82 -19.17 13.77
CA LYS A 266 2.10 -20.29 13.17
C LYS A 266 0.80 -20.60 13.91
N ASP A 267 0.75 -20.41 15.23
CA ASP A 267 -0.45 -20.66 16.03
C ASP A 267 -1.61 -19.69 15.72
N ALA A 268 -1.33 -18.53 15.11
CA ALA A 268 -2.34 -17.60 14.61
C ALA A 268 -2.64 -17.76 13.11
N CYS A 269 -1.86 -18.57 12.39
CA CYS A 269 -2.01 -18.75 10.95
C CYS A 269 -2.80 -20.04 10.65
N PHE A 270 -3.76 -19.98 9.73
CA PHE A 270 -4.51 -21.19 9.34
C PHE A 270 -3.72 -22.09 8.38
N ALA A 271 -2.69 -21.56 7.72
CA ALA A 271 -1.78 -22.30 6.87
C ALA A 271 -0.34 -21.75 6.96
N THR A 272 0.62 -22.62 6.63
CA THR A 272 2.03 -22.25 6.43
C THR A 272 2.49 -22.77 5.08
N VAL A 273 3.09 -21.91 4.24
CA VAL A 273 3.71 -22.27 2.97
C VAL A 273 5.22 -22.02 3.05
N ALA A 274 6.05 -23.03 2.79
CA ALA A 274 7.49 -22.91 2.94
C ALA A 274 8.27 -23.62 1.82
N GLY A 275 9.46 -23.10 1.50
CA GLY A 275 10.49 -23.83 0.74
C GLY A 275 10.37 -23.79 -0.78
N LYS A 276 9.52 -22.93 -1.35
CA LYS A 276 9.33 -22.78 -2.81
C LYS A 276 9.87 -21.45 -3.34
N GLY A 277 10.70 -20.75 -2.57
CA GLY A 277 11.16 -19.40 -2.93
C GLY A 277 9.96 -18.45 -3.08
N ILE A 278 9.98 -17.61 -4.12
CA ILE A 278 8.88 -16.67 -4.42
C ILE A 278 7.56 -17.40 -4.69
N ASP A 279 7.58 -18.62 -5.23
CA ASP A 279 6.34 -19.37 -5.50
C ASP A 279 5.58 -19.71 -4.21
N SER A 280 6.25 -19.67 -3.05
CA SER A 280 5.58 -19.79 -1.74
C SER A 280 4.55 -18.66 -1.53
N TYR A 281 4.82 -17.46 -2.04
CA TYR A 281 3.87 -16.34 -1.98
C TYR A 281 2.71 -16.57 -2.96
N ARG A 282 2.97 -17.07 -4.17
CA ARG A 282 1.90 -17.36 -5.14
C ARG A 282 0.90 -18.36 -4.60
N GLU A 283 1.40 -19.46 -4.05
CA GLU A 283 0.56 -20.49 -3.42
C GLU A 283 -0.19 -19.94 -2.20
N ALA A 284 0.45 -19.11 -1.37
CA ALA A 284 -0.23 -18.49 -0.24
C ALA A 284 -1.37 -17.55 -0.69
N ILE A 285 -1.18 -16.78 -1.76
CA ILE A 285 -2.21 -15.91 -2.34
C ILE A 285 -3.39 -16.74 -2.85
N GLN A 286 -3.11 -17.84 -3.56
CA GLN A 286 -4.14 -18.77 -4.04
C GLN A 286 -4.93 -19.41 -2.89
N LEU A 287 -4.23 -19.85 -1.84
CA LEU A 287 -4.85 -20.40 -0.64
C LEU A 287 -5.71 -19.37 0.09
N MET A 288 -5.25 -18.12 0.20
CA MET A 288 -6.02 -17.05 0.81
C MET A 288 -7.28 -16.74 0.00
N ALA A 289 -7.18 -16.61 -1.33
CA ALA A 289 -8.33 -16.38 -2.19
C ALA A 289 -9.37 -17.51 -2.07
N ALA A 290 -8.91 -18.76 -2.04
CA ALA A 290 -9.79 -19.91 -1.83
C ALA A 290 -10.44 -19.89 -0.44
N HIS A 291 -9.71 -19.51 0.59
CA HIS A 291 -10.24 -19.41 1.95
C HIS A 291 -11.35 -18.35 2.05
N LEU A 292 -11.11 -17.14 1.56
CA LEU A 292 -12.09 -16.04 1.58
C LEU A 292 -13.36 -16.36 0.77
N LYS A 293 -13.22 -17.05 -0.38
CA LYS A 293 -14.37 -17.50 -1.18
C LYS A 293 -15.25 -18.55 -0.49
N ASN A 294 -14.70 -19.31 0.44
CA ASN A 294 -15.45 -20.32 1.18
C ASN A 294 -16.13 -19.76 2.44
N GLU A 295 -15.75 -18.56 2.88
CA GLU A 295 -16.34 -17.86 4.04
C GLU A 295 -17.43 -16.85 3.65
N ALA A 296 -17.45 -16.40 2.39
CA ALA A 296 -18.50 -15.59 1.78
C ALA A 296 -19.78 -16.40 1.49
#